data_AF-A0A944X3T2-F1
#
_entry.id   AF-A0A944X3T2-F1
#
_cell.length_a   1.000
_cell.length_b   1.000
_cell.length_c   1.000
_cell.angle_alpha   90.00
_cell.angle_beta   90.00
_cell.angle_gamma   90.00
#
_symmetry.space_group_name_H-M   'P 1'
#
loop_
_entity.id
_entity.type
_entity.pdbx_description
1 polymer ?
#
loop_
_entity_poly.entity_id
_entity_poly.type
_entity_poly.pdbx_seq_one_letter_code
_entity_poly.pdbx_strand_id
1 'polypeptide(L)'
;MNPKHLNENISDNNNPCVWMQANVIRKKDCLLDYECSGCRFDTVMRRVSGENRKLKEQGRIPRGKRGEIVFWKDKLRELPVWKRPCTHYLMGRIDFKGCTNDYKCGNCEFDQFFLDQYSVHAVVKPVDVLDVEGFKIPQGFYLHKGHTWIKIENGSSVRIGLDDFALRLMGPLDEVEAPLVGKVIEQNRADIKVKRGKNKAKVLSPVSGVVTDVNHNLRDTGNLANQAPYSDGWVLRVHSDDLRRDIKNLMIGNETIGFIENEVDRLFDIIEEEAGPLSVDGGLLTEDISGSLPQIEWSKLVEPFLG
;
A
#
# COMPACT_ATOMS: atom_id res chain seq x y z
N MET A 1 -5.81 37.89 -18.86
CA MET A 1 -4.77 37.92 -17.81
C MET A 1 -4.43 36.49 -17.45
N ASN A 2 -3.25 36.06 -17.88
CA ASN A 2 -2.51 34.88 -17.43
C ASN A 2 -1.04 35.36 -17.35
N PRO A 3 -0.09 34.59 -16.85
CA PRO A 3 0.15 34.07 -15.51
C PRO A 3 1.42 34.70 -14.88
N LYS A 4 1.74 34.40 -13.62
CA LYS A 4 3.15 34.34 -13.17
C LYS A 4 3.36 33.07 -12.35
N HIS A 5 4.14 32.18 -12.96
CA HIS A 5 4.75 31.01 -12.37
C HIS A 5 5.93 31.37 -11.46
N LEU A 6 6.19 30.45 -10.51
CA LEU A 6 7.48 30.01 -9.96
C LEU A 6 8.31 30.99 -9.12
N ASN A 7 8.36 30.69 -7.82
CA ASN A 7 9.60 30.54 -7.03
C ASN A 7 9.39 29.24 -6.23
N GLU A 8 10.05 28.13 -6.56
CA GLU A 8 11.38 27.76 -6.04
C GLU A 8 11.50 28.00 -4.53
N ASN A 9 11.17 26.96 -3.75
CA ASN A 9 11.92 26.56 -2.55
C ASN A 9 11.51 25.13 -2.15
N ILE A 10 12.25 24.16 -2.68
CA ILE A 10 12.40 22.85 -2.04
C ILE A 10 13.34 23.08 -0.84
N SER A 11 12.78 23.42 0.32
CA SER A 11 13.38 23.24 1.67
C SER A 11 12.50 23.93 2.74
N ASP A 12 11.65 23.14 3.41
CA ASP A 12 11.35 23.23 4.85
C ASP A 12 10.04 22.47 5.15
N ASN A 13 10.18 21.16 5.36
CA ASN A 13 9.10 20.30 5.81
C ASN A 13 8.82 20.56 7.30
N ASN A 14 8.14 21.66 7.64
CA ASN A 14 7.85 22.04 9.02
C ASN A 14 6.60 21.32 9.54
N ASN A 15 6.71 20.02 9.81
CA ASN A 15 5.68 19.24 10.50
C ASN A 15 5.86 19.38 12.02
N PRO A 16 5.08 20.20 12.76
CA PRO A 16 5.31 20.37 14.19
C PRO A 16 4.97 19.09 14.97
N CYS A 17 5.76 18.76 15.99
CA CYS A 17 5.52 17.61 16.84
C CYS A 17 4.21 17.75 17.64
N VAL A 18 3.48 16.66 17.87
CA VAL A 18 2.22 16.66 18.66
C VAL A 18 2.37 17.26 20.07
N TRP A 19 3.54 17.08 20.69
CA TRP A 19 3.84 17.68 21.99
C TRP A 19 3.98 19.20 21.93
N MET A 20 4.52 19.72 20.83
CA MET A 20 4.59 21.17 20.57
C MET A 20 3.21 21.72 20.24
N GLN A 21 2.46 21.03 19.37
CA GLN A 21 1.10 21.43 18.99
C GLN A 21 0.14 21.43 20.19
N ALA A 22 0.30 20.52 21.14
CA ALA A 22 -0.43 20.50 22.41
C ALA A 22 0.07 21.53 23.44
N ASN A 23 1.07 22.35 23.07
CA ASN A 23 1.68 23.37 23.91
C ASN A 23 2.31 22.81 25.21
N VAL A 24 2.80 21.56 25.17
CA VAL A 24 3.57 20.96 26.28
C VAL A 24 5.05 21.39 26.19
N ILE A 25 5.55 21.64 24.98
CA ILE A 25 6.92 22.09 24.71
C ILE A 25 6.90 23.26 23.72
N ARG A 26 8.01 24.02 23.68
CA ARG A 26 8.08 25.26 22.88
C ARG A 26 8.28 25.03 21.38
N LYS A 27 9.24 24.18 21.00
CA LYS A 27 9.56 23.94 19.58
C LYS A 27 10.13 22.54 19.41
N LYS A 28 9.56 21.76 18.49
CA LYS A 28 10.09 20.49 18.02
C LYS A 28 9.37 20.10 16.74
N ASP A 29 10.15 19.79 15.71
CA ASP A 29 9.60 19.29 14.46
C ASP A 29 9.58 17.76 14.47
N CYS A 30 8.61 17.18 13.76
CA CYS A 30 8.43 15.76 13.57
C CYS A 30 9.17 15.32 12.31
N LEU A 31 10.03 14.31 12.44
CA LEU A 31 10.80 13.74 11.34
C LEU A 31 10.38 12.30 11.01
N LEU A 32 9.35 11.80 11.69
CA LEU A 32 8.89 10.41 11.61
C LEU A 32 7.43 10.33 11.19
N ASP A 33 6.95 11.35 10.45
CA ASP A 33 5.57 11.42 9.96
C ASP A 33 4.50 11.00 10.98
N TYR A 34 4.65 11.51 12.20
CA TYR A 34 3.77 11.23 13.33
C TYR A 34 3.69 9.76 13.82
N GLU A 35 4.62 8.88 13.40
CA GLU A 35 4.85 7.54 13.96
C GLU A 35 5.47 7.62 15.37
N CYS A 36 4.66 8.08 16.34
CA CYS A 36 5.13 8.39 17.68
C CYS A 36 5.61 7.14 18.45
N SER A 37 5.09 5.95 18.16
CA SER A 37 5.50 4.69 18.81
C SER A 37 6.98 4.36 18.60
N GLY A 38 7.55 4.71 17.44
CA GLY A 38 8.97 4.54 17.14
C GLY A 38 9.84 5.75 17.51
N CYS A 39 9.24 6.86 17.96
CA CYS A 39 9.94 8.11 18.17
C CYS A 39 10.65 8.16 19.53
N ARG A 40 12.00 8.20 19.54
CA ARG A 40 12.80 8.32 20.77
C ARG A 40 12.37 9.51 21.65
N PHE A 41 12.03 10.63 21.04
CA PHE A 41 11.57 11.83 21.77
C PHE A 41 10.23 11.58 22.46
N ASP A 42 9.25 11.01 21.76
CA ASP A 42 7.94 10.65 22.33
C ASP A 42 8.10 9.67 23.50
N THR A 43 8.94 8.64 23.35
CA THR A 43 9.24 7.65 24.40
C THR A 43 9.73 8.33 25.69
N VAL A 44 10.67 9.28 25.56
CA VAL A 44 11.18 10.03 26.73
C VAL A 44 10.08 10.88 27.35
N MET A 45 9.31 11.61 26.54
CA MET A 45 8.24 12.49 27.02
C MET A 45 7.11 11.72 27.72
N ARG A 46 6.73 10.54 27.21
CA ARG A 46 5.77 9.64 27.87
C ARG A 46 6.28 9.15 29.22
N ARG A 47 7.56 8.75 29.30
CA ARG A 47 8.16 8.34 30.57
C ARG A 47 8.13 9.47 31.60
N VAL A 48 8.62 10.65 31.24
CA VAL A 48 8.70 11.81 32.15
C VAL A 48 7.30 12.25 32.61
N SER A 49 6.34 12.36 31.68
CA SER A 49 4.96 12.71 32.05
C SER A 49 4.30 11.65 32.94
N GLY A 50 4.59 10.37 32.72
CA GLY A 50 4.13 9.26 33.57
C GLY A 50 4.72 9.31 34.98
N GLU A 51 6.02 9.58 35.11
CA GLU A 51 6.69 9.79 36.41
C GLU A 51 6.09 10.98 37.17
N ASN A 52 5.89 12.12 36.48
CA ASN A 52 5.25 13.30 37.06
C ASN A 52 3.82 13.02 37.53
N ARG A 53 3.04 12.24 36.76
CA ARG A 53 1.68 11.85 37.15
C ARG A 53 1.69 11.04 38.44
N LYS A 54 2.55 10.02 38.54
CA LYS A 54 2.72 9.20 39.75
C LYS A 54 3.11 10.03 40.97
N LEU A 55 4.04 10.98 40.80
CA LEU A 55 4.44 11.88 41.88
C LEU A 55 3.26 12.72 42.39
N LYS A 56 2.44 13.28 41.48
CA LYS A 56 1.24 14.04 41.83
C LYS A 56 0.19 13.18 42.55
N GLU A 57 -0.04 11.95 42.09
CA GLU A 57 -0.93 10.97 42.75
C GLU A 57 -0.47 10.64 44.18
N GLN A 58 0.85 10.67 44.43
CA GLN A 58 1.45 10.50 45.75
C GLN A 58 1.50 11.80 46.58
N GLY A 59 0.84 12.88 46.14
CA GLY A 59 0.83 14.18 46.83
C GLY A 59 2.14 14.96 46.74
N ARG A 60 3.08 14.55 45.88
CA ARG A 60 4.37 15.23 45.66
C ARG A 60 4.28 16.17 44.46
N ILE A 61 4.94 17.33 44.55
CA ILE A 61 4.98 18.33 43.48
C ILE A 61 6.28 18.15 42.66
N PRO A 62 6.21 17.75 41.38
CA PRO A 62 7.37 17.68 40.51
C PRO A 62 8.03 19.06 40.35
N ARG A 63 9.36 19.14 40.45
CA ARG A 63 10.10 20.42 40.44
C ARG A 63 10.68 20.77 39.06
N GLY A 64 10.74 22.07 38.78
CA GLY A 64 11.38 22.64 37.59
C GLY A 64 10.63 22.37 36.28
N LYS A 65 11.22 22.80 35.16
CA LYS A 65 10.62 22.70 33.82
C LYS A 65 10.22 21.28 33.42
N ARG A 66 10.95 20.26 33.89
CA ARG A 66 10.60 18.85 33.65
C ARG A 66 9.36 18.42 34.43
N GLY A 67 9.13 18.99 35.62
CA GLY A 67 7.96 18.70 36.45
C GLY A 67 6.63 19.23 35.89
N GLU A 68 6.70 20.21 35.00
CA GLU A 68 5.55 20.79 34.30
C GLU A 68 5.07 19.92 33.13
N ILE A 69 5.89 18.96 32.68
CA ILE A 69 5.56 18.10 31.54
C ILE A 69 4.41 17.16 31.90
N VAL A 70 3.31 17.29 31.16
CA VAL A 70 2.13 16.42 31.20
C VAL A 70 1.93 15.75 29.85
N PHE A 71 1.22 14.63 29.80
CA PHE A 71 1.00 13.94 28.53
C PHE A 71 0.16 14.81 27.59
N TRP A 72 0.55 14.90 26.31
CA TRP A 72 -0.05 15.85 25.37
C TRP A 72 -1.57 15.65 25.19
N LYS A 73 -2.07 14.42 25.20
CA LYS A 73 -3.52 14.16 25.14
C LYS A 73 -4.24 14.71 26.35
N ASP A 74 -3.64 14.60 27.54
CA ASP A 74 -4.23 15.16 28.77
C ASP A 74 -4.28 16.68 28.67
N LYS A 75 -3.20 17.30 28.18
CA LYS A 75 -3.12 18.74 27.97
C LYS A 75 -4.21 19.24 27.02
N LEU A 76 -4.44 18.53 25.92
CA LEU A 76 -5.51 18.86 24.98
C LEU A 76 -6.91 18.66 25.57
N ARG A 77 -7.12 17.70 26.49
CA ARG A 77 -8.42 17.52 27.17
C ARG A 77 -8.79 18.71 28.06
N GLU A 78 -7.83 19.51 28.51
CA GLU A 78 -8.10 20.76 29.24
C GLU A 78 -8.79 21.82 28.35
N LEU A 79 -8.69 21.70 27.02
CA LEU A 79 -9.36 22.62 26.11
C LEU A 79 -10.88 22.39 26.09
N PRO A 80 -11.67 23.44 25.81
CA PRO A 80 -13.09 23.26 25.49
C PRO A 80 -13.29 22.31 24.31
N VAL A 81 -14.35 21.51 24.30
CA VAL A 81 -14.58 20.43 23.31
C VAL A 81 -14.42 20.91 21.86
N TRP A 82 -14.94 22.09 21.52
CA TRP A 82 -14.84 22.68 20.18
C TRP A 82 -13.42 23.15 19.78
N LYS A 83 -12.49 23.25 20.73
CA LYS A 83 -11.08 23.58 20.51
C LYS A 83 -10.15 22.37 20.63
N ARG A 84 -10.65 21.18 20.98
CA ARG A 84 -9.84 19.95 21.08
C ARG A 84 -9.54 19.43 19.67
N PRO A 85 -8.34 19.61 19.09
CA PRO A 85 -8.09 19.12 17.74
C PRO A 85 -8.14 17.58 17.66
N CYS A 86 -8.64 17.02 16.57
CA CYS A 86 -8.53 15.59 16.23
C CYS A 86 -7.07 15.19 16.00
N THR A 87 -6.71 13.93 16.25
CA THR A 87 -5.35 13.44 15.96
C THR A 87 -5.01 13.48 14.47
N HIS A 88 -5.98 13.21 13.58
CA HIS A 88 -5.77 13.34 12.13
C HIS A 88 -5.49 14.78 11.71
N TYR A 89 -6.11 15.76 12.36
CA TYR A 89 -5.79 17.18 12.15
C TYR A 89 -4.36 17.51 12.61
N LEU A 90 -3.96 17.02 13.79
CA LEU A 90 -2.59 17.22 14.30
C LEU A 90 -1.52 16.61 13.38
N MET A 91 -1.89 15.59 12.61
CA MET A 91 -1.04 14.92 11.63
C MET A 91 -1.12 15.56 10.24
N GLY A 92 -1.91 16.62 10.07
CA GLY A 92 -2.08 17.30 8.78
C GLY A 92 -2.92 16.53 7.75
N ARG A 93 -3.70 15.53 8.18
CA ARG A 93 -4.47 14.66 7.27
C ARG A 93 -5.87 15.19 6.92
N ILE A 94 -6.40 16.07 7.75
CA ILE A 94 -7.74 16.66 7.60
C ILE A 94 -7.74 18.12 8.04
N ASP A 95 -8.75 18.87 7.60
CA ASP A 95 -9.09 20.16 8.17
C ASP A 95 -9.49 20.06 9.64
N PHE A 96 -9.56 21.21 10.32
CA PHE A 96 -9.83 21.26 11.75
C PHE A 96 -11.14 20.54 12.09
N LYS A 97 -11.01 19.50 12.92
CA LYS A 97 -12.12 18.78 13.51
C LYS A 97 -11.93 18.66 15.01
N GLY A 98 -12.98 18.97 15.77
CA GLY A 98 -13.04 18.71 17.20
C GLY A 98 -12.99 17.22 17.54
N CYS A 99 -12.17 16.82 18.51
CA CYS A 99 -12.19 15.50 19.12
C CYS A 99 -13.30 15.44 20.19
N THR A 100 -14.28 14.57 19.96
CA THR A 100 -15.41 14.34 20.87
C THR A 100 -15.26 13.05 21.70
N ASN A 101 -14.22 12.25 21.44
CA ASN A 101 -14.02 10.93 22.05
C ASN A 101 -12.75 10.87 22.95
N ASP A 102 -12.40 11.97 23.61
CA ASP A 102 -11.30 12.06 24.59
C ASP A 102 -9.95 11.44 24.14
N TYR A 103 -9.67 11.51 22.85
CA TYR A 103 -8.48 10.93 22.21
C TYR A 103 -8.34 9.40 22.33
N LYS A 104 -9.45 8.70 22.58
CA LYS A 104 -9.57 7.23 22.54
C LYS A 104 -9.83 6.76 21.10
N CYS A 105 -8.86 7.00 20.22
CA CYS A 105 -9.02 6.78 18.76
C CYS A 105 -9.40 5.34 18.40
N GLY A 106 -8.90 4.32 19.12
CA GLY A 106 -9.17 2.91 18.81
C GLY A 106 -10.66 2.53 18.72
N ASN A 107 -11.55 3.25 19.42
CA ASN A 107 -13.00 3.03 19.37
C ASN A 107 -13.73 4.31 18.91
N CYS A 108 -13.10 5.15 18.09
CA CYS A 108 -13.67 6.40 17.61
C CYS A 108 -14.32 6.17 16.25
N GLU A 109 -15.63 6.38 16.12
CA GLU A 109 -16.34 6.22 14.84
C GLU A 109 -15.76 7.08 13.72
N PHE A 110 -15.24 8.27 14.04
CA PHE A 110 -14.54 9.08 13.05
C PHE A 110 -13.15 8.54 12.69
N ASP A 111 -12.46 7.88 13.62
CA ASP A 111 -11.18 7.23 13.33
C ASP A 111 -11.41 5.97 12.49
N GLN A 112 -12.44 5.18 12.84
CA GLN A 112 -12.90 4.05 12.06
C GLN A 112 -13.37 4.50 10.68
N PHE A 113 -14.24 5.51 10.57
CA PHE A 113 -14.65 6.09 9.29
C PHE A 113 -13.48 6.68 8.51
N PHE A 114 -12.50 7.32 9.18
CA PHE A 114 -11.32 7.85 8.50
C PHE A 114 -10.42 6.71 8.01
N LEU A 115 -10.22 5.66 8.80
CA LEU A 115 -9.52 4.45 8.39
C LEU A 115 -10.28 3.76 7.27
N ASP A 116 -11.59 3.64 7.34
CA ASP A 116 -12.45 3.08 6.32
C ASP A 116 -12.42 3.95 5.07
N GLN A 117 -12.51 5.28 5.16
CA GLN A 117 -12.44 6.19 4.01
C GLN A 117 -11.04 6.30 3.43
N TYR A 118 -9.95 6.27 4.21
CA TYR A 118 -8.58 6.17 3.67
C TYR A 118 -8.31 4.78 3.11
N SER A 119 -8.87 3.72 3.69
CA SER A 119 -8.84 2.37 3.13
C SER A 119 -9.65 2.31 1.84
N VAL A 120 -10.77 3.05 1.76
CA VAL A 120 -11.67 3.13 0.61
C VAL A 120 -11.19 4.14 -0.43
N HIS A 121 -10.36 5.14 -0.12
CA HIS A 121 -9.67 5.97 -1.11
C HIS A 121 -8.32 5.36 -1.54
N ALA A 122 -7.80 4.38 -0.78
CA ALA A 122 -6.77 3.45 -1.24
C ALA A 122 -7.34 2.33 -2.15
N VAL A 123 -8.64 2.31 -2.42
CA VAL A 123 -9.27 1.59 -3.54
C VAL A 123 -9.90 2.68 -4.42
N VAL A 124 -9.38 3.10 -5.57
CA VAL A 124 -9.55 2.41 -6.86
C VAL A 124 -8.70 3.12 -7.95
N LYS A 125 -7.93 4.17 -7.63
CA LYS A 125 -7.07 4.83 -8.63
C LYS A 125 -5.66 5.02 -8.09
N PRO A 126 -4.64 4.43 -8.72
CA PRO A 126 -3.26 4.82 -8.46
C PRO A 126 -3.14 6.33 -8.63
N VAL A 127 -2.48 6.99 -7.67
CA VAL A 127 -2.33 8.46 -7.67
C VAL A 127 -1.62 8.92 -8.95
N ASP A 128 -0.72 8.08 -9.48
CA ASP A 128 -0.16 8.14 -10.82
C ASP A 128 0.04 6.70 -11.36
N VAL A 129 -0.38 6.45 -12.60
CA VAL A 129 -0.09 5.22 -13.36
C VAL A 129 0.95 5.58 -14.41
N LEU A 130 2.08 4.88 -14.39
CA LEU A 130 3.08 4.96 -15.44
C LEU A 130 2.68 3.99 -16.55
N ASP A 131 2.99 4.35 -17.79
CA ASP A 131 2.89 3.47 -18.95
C ASP A 131 4.32 3.12 -19.38
N VAL A 132 4.63 1.83 -19.42
CA VAL A 132 5.92 1.28 -19.81
C VAL A 132 5.67 0.31 -20.95
N GLU A 133 6.03 0.70 -22.16
CA GLU A 133 5.82 -0.09 -23.39
C GLU A 133 4.37 -0.59 -23.56
N GLY A 134 3.38 0.23 -23.16
CA GLY A 134 1.96 -0.09 -23.23
C GLY A 134 1.39 -0.77 -21.98
N PHE A 135 2.23 -1.09 -20.97
CA PHE A 135 1.81 -1.74 -19.73
C PHE A 135 1.72 -0.74 -18.57
N LYS A 136 0.63 -0.83 -17.82
CA LYS A 136 0.34 0.08 -16.72
C LYS A 136 1.06 -0.36 -15.45
N ILE A 137 1.80 0.56 -14.82
CA ILE A 137 2.48 0.34 -13.54
C ILE A 137 2.04 1.41 -12.53
N PRO A 138 1.36 1.04 -11.44
CA PRO A 138 0.91 2.01 -10.45
C PRO A 138 2.05 2.39 -9.50
N GLN A 139 2.12 3.67 -9.13
CA GLN A 139 2.98 4.08 -8.01
C GLN A 139 2.43 3.59 -6.67
N GLY A 140 3.34 3.27 -5.74
CA GLY A 140 2.99 2.84 -4.37
C GLY A 140 2.63 1.36 -4.22
N PHE A 141 2.90 0.55 -5.24
CA PHE A 141 2.79 -0.91 -5.20
C PHE A 141 4.20 -1.52 -5.23
N TYR A 142 4.35 -2.67 -4.58
CA TYR A 142 5.55 -3.49 -4.71
C TYR A 142 5.26 -4.66 -5.63
N LEU A 143 6.16 -4.96 -6.55
CA LEU A 143 6.00 -6.01 -7.54
C LEU A 143 6.91 -7.20 -7.24
N HIS A 144 6.38 -8.40 -7.40
CA HIS A 144 7.08 -9.66 -7.33
C HIS A 144 7.42 -10.15 -8.73
N LYS A 145 8.54 -10.86 -8.88
CA LYS A 145 9.02 -11.36 -10.19
C LYS A 145 8.05 -12.31 -10.90
N GLY A 146 7.17 -12.97 -10.17
CA GLY A 146 6.08 -13.79 -10.73
C GLY A 146 4.82 -12.98 -11.07
N HIS A 147 4.96 -11.70 -11.43
CA HIS A 147 3.88 -10.79 -11.83
C HIS A 147 2.69 -10.66 -10.87
N THR A 148 2.98 -10.72 -9.57
CA THR A 148 2.02 -10.36 -8.52
C THR A 148 2.45 -9.07 -7.84
N TRP A 149 1.49 -8.25 -7.44
CA TRP A 149 1.75 -7.02 -6.69
C TRP A 149 1.27 -7.14 -5.25
N ILE A 150 1.87 -6.36 -4.36
CA ILE A 150 1.29 -6.02 -3.06
C ILE A 150 1.03 -4.53 -2.92
N LYS A 151 -0.07 -4.22 -2.22
CA LYS A 151 -0.34 -2.90 -1.68
C LYS A 151 -0.48 -3.01 -0.17
N ILE A 152 0.37 -2.29 0.56
CA ILE A 152 0.28 -2.22 2.01
C ILE A 152 -0.97 -1.43 2.37
N GLU A 153 -1.82 -2.01 3.22
CA GLU A 153 -3.03 -1.36 3.72
C GLU A 153 -2.77 -0.80 5.14
N ASN A 154 -3.03 -1.62 6.16
CA ASN A 154 -2.90 -1.23 7.57
C ASN A 154 -1.91 -2.15 8.29
N GLY A 155 -0.84 -1.57 8.85
CA GLY A 155 0.19 -2.33 9.57
C GLY A 155 0.84 -3.39 8.69
N SER A 156 0.71 -4.66 9.06
CA SER A 156 1.23 -5.79 8.28
C SER A 156 0.17 -6.50 7.42
N SER A 157 -0.98 -5.84 7.17
CA SER A 157 -1.99 -6.30 6.22
C SER A 157 -1.67 -5.78 4.82
N VAL A 158 -1.67 -6.68 3.84
CA VAL A 158 -1.43 -6.34 2.43
C VAL A 158 -2.52 -6.93 1.53
N ARG A 159 -2.86 -6.19 0.47
CA ARG A 159 -3.60 -6.74 -0.67
C ARG A 159 -2.64 -7.29 -1.70
N ILE A 160 -3.05 -8.37 -2.36
CA ILE A 160 -2.32 -9.04 -3.43
C ILE A 160 -3.17 -9.06 -4.69
N GLY A 161 -2.57 -8.85 -5.86
CA GLY A 161 -3.21 -9.05 -7.16
C GLY A 161 -2.20 -9.37 -8.27
N LEU A 162 -2.69 -9.46 -9.51
CA LEU A 162 -1.89 -9.69 -10.71
C LEU A 162 -1.61 -8.35 -11.40
N ASP A 163 -0.42 -8.17 -11.97
CA ASP A 163 -0.09 -6.95 -12.69
C ASP A 163 -0.67 -6.91 -14.11
N ASP A 164 -0.66 -5.73 -14.73
CA ASP A 164 -1.19 -5.51 -16.08
C ASP A 164 -0.45 -6.35 -17.13
N PHE A 165 0.84 -6.63 -16.93
CA PHE A 165 1.63 -7.46 -17.84
C PHE A 165 1.10 -8.90 -17.89
N ALA A 166 1.03 -9.58 -16.76
CA ALA A 166 0.55 -10.96 -16.72
C ALA A 166 -0.92 -11.06 -17.14
N LEU A 167 -1.75 -10.08 -16.79
CA LEU A 167 -3.15 -10.06 -17.18
C LEU A 167 -3.34 -9.90 -18.69
N ARG A 168 -2.56 -9.04 -19.35
CA ARG A 168 -2.61 -8.91 -20.82
C ARG A 168 -2.00 -10.11 -21.54
N LEU A 169 -0.90 -10.63 -20.99
CA LEU A 169 -0.25 -11.85 -21.49
C LEU A 169 -1.23 -13.03 -21.50
N MET A 170 -1.90 -13.24 -20.38
CA MET A 170 -2.91 -14.29 -20.22
C MET A 170 -4.22 -13.97 -20.94
N GLY A 171 -4.53 -12.71 -21.20
CA GLY A 171 -5.83 -12.25 -21.68
C GLY A 171 -6.94 -12.35 -20.62
N PRO A 172 -8.21 -12.14 -21.01
CA PRO A 172 -9.32 -12.11 -20.06
C PRO A 172 -9.46 -13.47 -19.37
N LEU A 173 -9.33 -13.47 -18.04
CA LEU A 173 -9.43 -14.67 -17.24
C LEU A 173 -10.89 -15.09 -17.05
N ASP A 174 -11.15 -16.40 -17.04
CA ASP A 174 -12.46 -16.93 -16.67
C ASP A 174 -12.64 -16.91 -15.15
N GLU A 175 -11.58 -17.33 -14.42
CA GLU A 175 -11.61 -17.57 -12.98
C GLU A 175 -10.22 -17.35 -12.37
N VAL A 176 -10.19 -16.77 -11.17
CA VAL A 176 -9.02 -16.73 -10.28
C VAL A 176 -9.38 -17.40 -8.94
N GLU A 177 -8.68 -18.49 -8.61
CA GLU A 177 -8.81 -19.20 -7.35
C GLU A 177 -7.71 -18.78 -6.37
N ALA A 178 -8.12 -18.17 -5.26
CA ALA A 178 -7.24 -17.87 -4.11
C ALA A 178 -7.32 -18.99 -3.05
N PRO A 179 -6.28 -19.15 -2.21
CA PRO A 179 -6.37 -19.97 -0.99
C PRO A 179 -7.46 -19.44 -0.05
N LEU A 180 -8.07 -20.34 0.73
CA LEU A 180 -9.13 -19.99 1.67
C LEU A 180 -8.61 -19.11 2.83
N VAL A 181 -9.49 -18.27 3.36
CA VAL A 181 -9.24 -17.50 4.60
C VAL A 181 -8.77 -18.44 5.72
N GLY A 182 -7.73 -18.00 6.45
CA GLY A 182 -7.07 -18.77 7.50
C GLY A 182 -5.96 -19.72 7.01
N LYS A 183 -5.76 -19.87 5.69
CA LYS A 183 -4.62 -20.63 5.16
C LYS A 183 -3.33 -19.83 5.23
N VAL A 184 -2.23 -20.53 5.46
CA VAL A 184 -0.88 -19.98 5.37
C VAL A 184 -0.41 -20.07 3.92
N ILE A 185 0.16 -18.98 3.43
CA ILE A 185 0.87 -18.91 2.15
C ILE A 185 2.33 -18.47 2.41
N GLU A 186 3.23 -18.79 1.49
CA GLU A 186 4.65 -18.51 1.61
C GLU A 186 5.15 -17.75 0.38
N GLN A 187 6.06 -16.80 0.56
CA GLN A 187 6.68 -16.09 -0.56
C GLN A 187 7.33 -17.09 -1.53
N ASN A 188 7.15 -16.89 -2.84
CA ASN A 188 7.58 -17.79 -3.92
C ASN A 188 6.84 -19.13 -4.00
N ARG A 189 5.75 -19.33 -3.28
CA ARG A 189 4.91 -20.52 -3.42
C ARG A 189 3.72 -20.25 -4.35
N ALA A 190 3.46 -21.18 -5.26
CA ALA A 190 2.41 -21.07 -6.28
C ALA A 190 1.02 -21.44 -5.72
N ASP A 191 0.45 -20.53 -4.91
CA ASP A 191 -0.81 -20.77 -4.17
C ASP A 191 -2.05 -20.15 -4.84
N ILE A 192 -1.87 -19.20 -5.77
CA ILE A 192 -2.96 -18.61 -6.56
C ILE A 192 -3.07 -19.35 -7.89
N LYS A 193 -4.29 -19.67 -8.34
CA LYS A 193 -4.52 -20.30 -9.65
C LYS A 193 -5.36 -19.42 -10.54
N VAL A 194 -5.03 -19.40 -11.82
CA VAL A 194 -5.74 -18.65 -12.85
C VAL A 194 -6.18 -19.60 -13.95
N LYS A 195 -7.33 -19.30 -14.57
CA LYS A 195 -7.89 -20.12 -15.64
C LYS A 195 -8.37 -19.26 -16.80
N ARG A 196 -8.08 -19.73 -18.01
CA ARG A 196 -8.62 -19.20 -19.25
C ARG A 196 -8.90 -20.33 -20.25
N GLY A 197 -10.17 -20.52 -20.59
CA GLY A 197 -10.68 -21.64 -21.35
C GLY A 197 -10.24 -22.98 -20.75
N LYS A 198 -9.37 -23.68 -21.48
CA LYS A 198 -8.78 -24.96 -21.06
C LYS A 198 -7.43 -24.80 -20.35
N ASN A 199 -6.83 -23.62 -20.43
CA ASN A 199 -5.52 -23.34 -19.85
C ASN A 199 -5.65 -22.97 -18.38
N LYS A 200 -4.66 -23.38 -17.60
CA LYS A 200 -4.53 -23.07 -16.18
C LYS A 200 -3.08 -22.74 -15.90
N ALA A 201 -2.85 -21.75 -15.05
CA ALA A 201 -1.54 -21.48 -14.51
C ALA A 201 -1.61 -21.29 -12.99
N LYS A 202 -0.46 -21.41 -12.34
CA LYS A 202 -0.31 -21.05 -10.93
C LYS A 202 0.61 -19.86 -10.84
N VAL A 203 0.34 -18.98 -9.90
CA VAL A 203 1.09 -17.73 -9.73
C VAL A 203 1.66 -17.69 -8.33
N LEU A 204 2.90 -17.20 -8.23
CA LEU A 204 3.64 -17.13 -6.99
C LEU A 204 3.07 -16.08 -6.04
N SER A 205 2.99 -16.43 -4.75
CA SER A 205 2.69 -15.47 -3.70
C SER A 205 3.86 -14.50 -3.50
N PRO A 206 3.61 -13.18 -3.45
CA PRO A 206 4.65 -12.18 -3.23
C PRO A 206 5.13 -12.10 -1.78
N VAL A 207 4.37 -12.64 -0.82
CA VAL A 207 4.68 -12.57 0.62
C VAL A 207 4.22 -13.84 1.34
N SER A 208 4.76 -14.03 2.55
CA SER A 208 4.36 -15.08 3.49
C SER A 208 3.40 -14.52 4.53
N GLY A 209 2.39 -15.31 4.92
CA GLY A 209 1.43 -14.90 5.94
C GLY A 209 0.16 -15.73 5.95
N VAL A 210 -0.85 -15.23 6.66
CA VAL A 210 -2.17 -15.86 6.76
C VAL A 210 -3.18 -15.08 5.91
N VAL A 211 -3.92 -15.78 5.06
CA VAL A 211 -5.00 -15.19 4.26
C VAL A 211 -6.10 -14.69 5.20
N THR A 212 -6.42 -13.40 5.11
CA THR A 212 -7.46 -12.75 5.93
C THR A 212 -8.74 -12.49 5.16
N ASP A 213 -8.66 -12.36 3.84
CA ASP A 213 -9.81 -12.09 2.97
C ASP A 213 -9.53 -12.54 1.53
N VAL A 214 -10.58 -12.79 0.76
CA VAL A 214 -10.47 -13.19 -0.66
C VAL A 214 -11.51 -12.45 -1.50
N ASN A 215 -11.14 -12.09 -2.73
CA ASN A 215 -12.07 -11.45 -3.65
C ASN A 215 -12.94 -12.49 -4.35
N HIS A 216 -14.11 -12.75 -3.79
CA HIS A 216 -15.04 -13.74 -4.32
C HIS A 216 -15.52 -13.44 -5.74
N ASN A 217 -15.48 -12.17 -6.18
CA ASN A 217 -15.93 -11.79 -7.53
C ASN A 217 -15.06 -12.41 -8.62
N LEU A 218 -13.77 -12.66 -8.35
CA LEU A 218 -12.85 -13.21 -9.35
C LEU A 218 -13.08 -14.70 -9.61
N ARG A 219 -13.83 -15.39 -8.74
CA ARG A 219 -14.16 -16.80 -8.94
C ARG A 219 -15.17 -16.99 -10.07
N ASP A 220 -16.17 -16.11 -10.11
CA ASP A 220 -17.23 -16.16 -11.12
C ASP A 220 -16.98 -15.19 -12.29
N THR A 221 -16.13 -14.17 -12.09
CA THR A 221 -15.82 -13.14 -13.08
C THR A 221 -14.32 -12.82 -13.05
N GLY A 222 -13.49 -13.76 -13.50
CA GLY A 222 -12.02 -13.59 -13.54
C GLY A 222 -11.56 -12.35 -14.29
N ASN A 223 -12.29 -11.95 -15.35
CA ASN A 223 -11.99 -10.78 -16.19
C ASN A 223 -11.99 -9.44 -15.41
N LEU A 224 -12.59 -9.40 -14.21
CA LEU A 224 -12.47 -8.23 -13.34
C LEU A 224 -11.00 -7.93 -12.98
N ALA A 225 -10.15 -8.96 -12.90
CA ALA A 225 -8.72 -8.79 -12.71
C ALA A 225 -8.11 -7.98 -13.87
N ASN A 226 -8.44 -8.31 -15.11
CA ASN A 226 -7.98 -7.58 -16.30
C ASN A 226 -8.51 -6.15 -16.36
N GLN A 227 -9.80 -5.93 -16.04
CA GLN A 227 -10.44 -4.62 -16.13
C GLN A 227 -9.93 -3.64 -15.07
N ALA A 228 -9.56 -4.14 -13.90
CA ALA A 228 -9.24 -3.34 -12.73
C ALA A 228 -8.01 -3.88 -11.96
N PRO A 229 -6.83 -4.06 -12.59
CA PRO A 229 -5.71 -4.85 -12.04
C PRO A 229 -5.25 -4.40 -10.66
N TYR A 230 -5.29 -3.08 -10.43
CA TYR A 230 -4.75 -2.41 -9.25
C TYR A 230 -5.83 -1.84 -8.32
N SER A 231 -7.09 -2.18 -8.58
CA SER A 231 -8.24 -1.69 -7.83
C SER A 231 -9.17 -2.84 -7.44
N ASP A 232 -10.23 -3.07 -8.22
CA ASP A 232 -11.26 -4.08 -7.93
C ASP A 232 -10.82 -5.50 -8.30
N GLY A 233 -9.72 -5.63 -9.06
CA GLY A 233 -9.07 -6.87 -9.46
C GLY A 233 -8.09 -7.47 -8.44
N TRP A 234 -8.09 -7.00 -7.19
CA TRP A 234 -7.32 -7.63 -6.11
C TRP A 234 -7.78 -9.08 -5.89
N VAL A 235 -6.87 -9.98 -5.55
CA VAL A 235 -7.14 -11.43 -5.44
C VAL A 235 -7.39 -11.86 -3.99
N LEU A 236 -6.48 -11.49 -3.07
CA LEU A 236 -6.61 -11.81 -1.65
C LEU A 236 -5.95 -10.77 -0.75
N ARG A 237 -6.29 -10.79 0.54
CA ARG A 237 -5.59 -10.08 1.62
C ARG A 237 -4.83 -11.04 2.50
N VAL A 238 -3.67 -10.59 2.97
CA VAL A 238 -2.78 -11.37 3.83
C VAL A 238 -2.32 -10.53 5.00
N HIS A 239 -2.33 -11.13 6.19
CA HIS A 239 -1.60 -10.62 7.34
C HIS A 239 -0.25 -11.33 7.45
N SER A 240 0.83 -10.57 7.44
CA SER A 240 2.19 -11.10 7.53
C SER A 240 2.86 -10.72 8.84
N ASP A 241 3.36 -11.70 9.60
CA ASP A 241 4.05 -11.44 10.86
C ASP A 241 5.46 -10.82 10.67
N ASP A 242 6.05 -10.99 9.48
CA ASP A 242 7.38 -10.45 9.13
C ASP A 242 7.42 -9.85 7.72
N LEU A 243 6.47 -8.97 7.44
CA LEU A 243 6.33 -8.31 6.12
C LEU A 243 7.64 -7.62 5.67
N ARG A 244 8.43 -7.10 6.61
CA ARG A 244 9.70 -6.40 6.32
C ARG A 244 10.75 -7.31 5.68
N ARG A 245 10.73 -8.60 5.99
CA ARG A 245 11.64 -9.57 5.37
C ARG A 245 11.28 -9.76 3.91
N ASP A 246 10.00 -9.97 3.62
CA ASP A 246 9.53 -10.32 2.28
C ASP A 246 9.58 -9.13 1.31
N ILE A 247 9.28 -7.91 1.79
CA ILE A 247 9.34 -6.68 0.96
C ILE A 247 10.74 -6.45 0.37
N LYS A 248 11.81 -6.89 1.03
CA LYS A 248 13.19 -6.72 0.51
C LYS A 248 13.44 -7.48 -0.79
N ASN A 249 12.60 -8.47 -1.10
CA ASN A 249 12.68 -9.27 -2.32
C ASN A 249 11.70 -8.77 -3.40
N LEU A 250 11.02 -7.64 -3.15
CA LEU A 250 10.07 -7.04 -4.08
C LEU A 250 10.65 -5.75 -4.67
N MET A 251 10.12 -5.38 -5.83
CA MET A 251 10.57 -4.24 -6.62
C MET A 251 9.60 -3.06 -6.44
N ILE A 252 10.10 -1.83 -6.42
CA ILE A 252 9.28 -0.61 -6.41
C ILE A 252 9.92 0.50 -7.24
N GLY A 253 9.09 1.37 -7.81
CA GLY A 253 9.56 2.54 -8.55
C GLY A 253 10.38 2.13 -9.78
N ASN A 254 11.59 2.68 -9.91
CA ASN A 254 12.44 2.44 -11.08
C ASN A 254 12.83 0.97 -11.26
N GLU A 255 12.91 0.18 -10.18
CA GLU A 255 13.18 -1.26 -10.28
C GLU A 255 12.03 -1.99 -10.98
N THR A 256 10.78 -1.60 -10.69
CA THR A 256 9.59 -2.14 -11.35
C THR A 256 9.55 -1.76 -12.82
N ILE A 257 9.92 -0.52 -13.17
CA ILE A 257 9.98 -0.04 -14.55
C ILE A 257 10.96 -0.89 -15.35
N GLY A 258 12.23 -0.97 -14.90
CA GLY A 258 13.24 -1.76 -15.59
C GLY A 258 12.91 -3.25 -15.65
N PHE A 259 12.23 -3.80 -14.64
CA PHE A 259 11.76 -5.18 -14.70
C PHE A 259 10.73 -5.39 -15.81
N ILE A 260 9.72 -4.52 -15.92
CA ILE A 260 8.69 -4.63 -16.96
C ILE A 260 9.28 -4.39 -18.35
N GLU A 261 10.19 -3.43 -18.54
CA GLU A 261 10.92 -3.25 -19.80
C GLU A 261 11.60 -4.56 -20.24
N ASN A 262 12.32 -5.22 -19.34
CA ASN A 262 12.98 -6.49 -19.64
C ASN A 262 11.99 -7.63 -19.95
N GLU A 263 10.85 -7.70 -19.26
CA GLU A 263 9.84 -8.74 -19.53
C GLU A 263 9.13 -8.49 -20.88
N VAL A 264 8.98 -7.23 -21.31
CA VAL A 264 8.49 -6.88 -22.65
C VAL A 264 9.48 -7.32 -23.74
N ASP A 265 10.77 -7.02 -23.58
CA ASP A 265 11.81 -7.49 -24.51
C ASP A 265 11.82 -9.02 -24.62
N ARG A 266 11.78 -9.70 -23.46
CA ARG A 266 11.73 -11.17 -23.39
C ARG A 266 10.48 -11.76 -24.04
N LEU A 267 9.34 -11.06 -23.96
CA LEU A 267 8.11 -11.47 -24.63
C LEU A 267 8.25 -11.36 -26.15
N PHE A 268 8.85 -10.29 -26.66
CA PHE A 268 9.13 -10.16 -28.08
C PHE A 268 10.06 -11.26 -28.60
N ASP A 269 11.12 -11.59 -27.85
CA ASP A 269 12.03 -12.70 -28.21
C ASP A 269 11.28 -14.03 -28.34
N ILE A 270 10.40 -14.37 -27.37
CA ILE A 270 9.60 -15.60 -27.41
C ILE A 270 8.65 -15.60 -28.61
N ILE A 271 8.02 -14.46 -28.91
CA ILE A 271 7.11 -14.34 -30.05
C ILE A 271 7.87 -14.52 -31.37
N GLU A 272 9.06 -13.92 -31.50
CA GLU A 272 9.89 -14.05 -32.70
C GLU A 272 10.38 -15.49 -32.89
N GLU A 273 10.79 -16.17 -31.82
CA GLU A 273 11.23 -17.57 -31.87
C GLU A 273 10.10 -18.52 -32.29
N GLU A 274 8.89 -18.32 -31.77
CA GLU A 274 7.77 -19.25 -31.95
C GLU A 274 6.89 -18.94 -33.18
N ALA A 275 6.75 -17.67 -33.55
CA ALA A 275 5.89 -17.23 -34.66
C ALA A 275 6.66 -16.61 -35.83
N GLY A 276 7.97 -16.42 -35.72
CA GLY A 276 8.78 -15.68 -36.67
C GLY A 276 8.69 -14.16 -36.47
N PRO A 277 9.44 -13.37 -37.26
CA PRO A 277 9.47 -11.92 -37.11
C PRO A 277 8.08 -11.31 -37.28
N LEU A 278 7.67 -10.49 -36.32
CA LEU A 278 6.45 -9.69 -36.40
C LEU A 278 6.53 -8.71 -37.58
N SER A 279 5.38 -8.26 -38.09
CA SER A 279 5.34 -7.27 -39.18
C SER A 279 6.06 -5.96 -38.81
N VAL A 280 6.60 -5.29 -39.83
CA VAL A 280 7.45 -4.07 -39.75
C VAL A 280 6.77 -2.87 -39.05
N ASP A 281 5.47 -2.94 -38.78
CA ASP A 281 4.72 -1.85 -38.14
C ASP A 281 4.86 -1.80 -36.62
N GLY A 282 5.55 -2.75 -35.98
CA GLY A 282 5.83 -2.70 -34.54
C GLY A 282 4.57 -2.52 -33.71
N GLY A 283 3.47 -3.18 -34.12
CA GLY A 283 2.15 -2.97 -33.55
C GLY A 283 2.15 -3.15 -32.03
N LEU A 284 1.47 -2.23 -31.33
CA LEU A 284 1.27 -2.32 -29.88
C LEU A 284 0.70 -3.69 -29.51
N LEU A 285 1.29 -4.32 -28.49
CA LEU A 285 0.76 -5.55 -27.91
C LEU A 285 -0.69 -5.32 -27.46
N THR A 286 -1.59 -6.19 -27.92
CA THR A 286 -3.02 -6.12 -27.58
C THR A 286 -3.24 -6.41 -26.10
N GLU A 287 -4.42 -6.05 -25.57
CA GLU A 287 -4.82 -6.43 -24.21
C GLU A 287 -5.01 -7.95 -24.03
N ASP A 288 -5.07 -8.73 -25.11
CA ASP A 288 -5.21 -10.19 -25.10
C ASP A 288 -4.15 -10.85 -25.99
N ILE A 289 -2.92 -10.94 -25.47
CA ILE A 289 -1.74 -11.37 -26.22
C ILE A 289 -1.84 -12.85 -26.60
N SER A 290 -2.09 -13.74 -25.63
CA SER A 290 -2.22 -15.17 -25.91
C SER A 290 -3.44 -15.53 -26.77
N GLY A 291 -4.51 -14.73 -26.74
CA GLY A 291 -5.67 -14.92 -27.62
C GLY A 291 -5.39 -14.47 -29.07
N SER A 292 -4.51 -13.48 -29.23
CA SER A 292 -4.11 -12.96 -30.54
C SER A 292 -3.01 -13.79 -31.22
N LEU A 293 -2.35 -14.68 -30.47
CA LEU A 293 -1.29 -15.58 -30.95
C LEU A 293 -1.67 -17.06 -30.73
N PRO A 294 -2.78 -17.55 -31.31
CA PRO A 294 -3.28 -18.91 -31.08
C PRO A 294 -2.34 -20.02 -31.59
N GLN A 295 -1.35 -19.67 -32.42
CA GLN A 295 -0.32 -20.58 -32.91
C GLN A 295 0.77 -20.89 -31.88
N ILE A 296 0.94 -20.04 -30.85
CA ILE A 296 1.94 -20.25 -29.79
C ILE A 296 1.26 -20.97 -28.62
N GLU A 297 1.85 -22.07 -28.16
CA GLU A 297 1.32 -22.80 -27.02
C GLU A 297 1.38 -21.97 -25.72
N TRP A 298 0.35 -22.08 -24.88
CA TRP A 298 0.26 -21.37 -23.60
C TRP A 298 1.50 -21.60 -22.70
N SER A 299 2.01 -22.83 -22.67
CA SER A 299 3.20 -23.20 -21.88
C SER A 299 4.48 -22.51 -22.35
N LYS A 300 4.53 -22.08 -23.62
CA LYS A 300 5.68 -21.36 -24.17
C LYS A 300 5.53 -19.85 -24.03
N LEU A 301 4.30 -19.34 -24.14
CA LEU A 301 4.04 -17.90 -24.10
C LEU A 301 3.82 -17.35 -22.70
N VAL A 302 3.12 -18.08 -21.82
CA VAL A 302 2.66 -17.56 -20.53
C VAL A 302 3.49 -18.09 -19.35
N GLU A 303 3.67 -19.40 -19.27
CA GLU A 303 4.33 -20.04 -18.12
C GLU A 303 5.74 -19.51 -17.81
N PRO A 304 6.58 -19.11 -18.79
CA PRO A 304 7.93 -18.59 -18.52
C PRO A 304 7.96 -17.30 -17.70
N PHE A 305 6.85 -16.59 -17.58
CA PHE A 305 6.72 -15.32 -16.86
C PHE A 305 6.20 -15.51 -15.42
N LEU A 306 5.56 -16.64 -15.11
CA LEU A 306 4.82 -16.78 -13.84
C LEU A 306 5.64 -17.33 -12.66
N GLY A 307 6.93 -17.62 -12.86
CA GLY A 307 7.86 -18.08 -11.81
C GLY A 307 8.64 -19.33 -12.14
#